data_AF-A0A7C1AI60-F1
#
_entry.id   AF-A0A7C1AI60-F1
#
_cell.length_a   1.000
_cell.length_b   1.000
_cell.length_c   1.000
_cell.angle_alpha   90.00
_cell.angle_beta   90.00
_cell.angle_gamma   90.00
#
_symmetry.space_group_name_H-M   'P 1'
#
loop_
_entity.id
_entity.type
_entity.pdbx_description
1 polymer ?
#
loop_
_entity_poly.entity_id
_entity_poly.type
_entity_poly.pdbx_seq_one_letter_code
_entity_poly.pdbx_strand_id
1 'polypeptide(L)'
;MFTNRAITPSTLSVKDLPWQILWDKGKCTLCGQCTAVCPVNAIELGVFRKRIIQPPSGFDQKPTGTHSIYYGIRQKTDPAYSCVGCAMCTMVCPNDSISPVKSNEADKLRM
;
A
#
# COMPACT_ATOMS: atom_id res chain seq x y z
N MET A 1 -2.30 -0.24 -15.62
CA MET A 1 -3.60 -0.96 -15.71
C MET A 1 -3.41 -2.32 -15.07
N PHE A 2 -3.98 -2.56 -13.89
CA PHE A 2 -4.07 -3.90 -13.30
C PHE A 2 -5.50 -4.09 -12.79
N THR A 3 -6.43 -4.37 -13.70
CA THR A 3 -7.85 -4.58 -13.37
C THR A 3 -8.36 -5.95 -13.83
N ASN A 4 -7.44 -6.87 -14.18
CA ASN A 4 -7.79 -8.24 -14.62
C ASN A 4 -6.79 -9.27 -14.10
N ARG A 5 -6.58 -9.32 -12.78
CA ARG A 5 -6.05 -10.55 -12.16
C ARG A 5 -7.27 -11.32 -11.66
N ALA A 6 -7.40 -12.58 -12.07
CA ALA A 6 -8.42 -13.47 -11.52
C ALA A 6 -8.28 -13.45 -9.99
N ILE A 7 -9.38 -13.19 -9.28
CA ILE A 7 -9.44 -13.33 -7.82
C ILE A 7 -9.43 -14.84 -7.56
N THR A 8 -8.24 -15.43 -7.51
CA THR A 8 -8.06 -16.76 -6.94
C THR A 8 -8.14 -16.63 -5.41
N PRO A 9 -8.63 -17.64 -4.66
CA PRO A 9 -8.67 -17.60 -3.19
C PRO A 9 -7.28 -17.47 -2.54
N SER A 10 -6.22 -17.43 -3.33
CA SER A 10 -4.81 -17.41 -2.96
C SER A 10 -4.13 -16.04 -3.03
N THR A 11 -4.83 -14.94 -3.37
CA THR A 11 -4.21 -13.60 -3.32
C THR A 11 -4.36 -13.02 -1.92
N LEU A 12 -3.30 -13.13 -1.11
CA LEU A 12 -3.25 -12.50 0.21
C LEU A 12 -3.48 -10.98 0.11
N SER A 13 -4.15 -10.44 1.12
CA SER A 13 -4.24 -9.01 1.38
C SER A 13 -3.02 -8.55 2.18
N VAL A 14 -2.73 -7.25 2.16
CA VAL A 14 -1.67 -6.65 3.00
C VAL A 14 -1.89 -6.96 4.49
N LYS A 15 -3.16 -7.07 4.92
CA LYS A 15 -3.52 -7.40 6.30
C LYS A 15 -3.14 -8.83 6.71
N ASP A 16 -3.03 -9.73 5.75
CA ASP A 16 -2.68 -11.14 5.99
C ASP A 16 -1.17 -11.32 6.22
N LEU A 17 -0.37 -10.29 5.96
CA LEU A 17 1.07 -10.30 6.18
C LEU A 17 1.42 -9.92 7.64
N PRO A 18 2.49 -10.49 8.21
CA PRO A 18 2.91 -10.22 9.58
C PRO A 18 3.37 -8.78 9.80
N TRP A 19 3.85 -8.11 8.74
CA TRP A 19 4.29 -6.72 8.76
C TRP A 19 3.59 -5.92 7.68
N GLN A 20 3.06 -4.76 8.06
CA GLN A 20 2.40 -3.81 7.18
C GLN A 20 3.22 -2.53 7.09
N ILE A 21 3.29 -1.93 5.90
CA ILE A 21 3.95 -0.65 5.69
C ILE A 21 2.95 0.47 5.91
N LEU A 22 3.16 1.25 6.98
CA LEU A 22 2.48 2.52 7.18
C LEU A 22 3.17 3.57 6.31
N TRP A 23 2.39 4.29 5.51
CA TRP A 23 2.90 5.31 4.60
C TRP A 23 2.00 6.56 4.61
N ASP A 24 2.62 7.71 4.82
CA ASP A 24 1.97 9.02 4.76
C ASP A 24 2.26 9.71 3.42
N LYS A 25 1.23 9.81 2.58
CA LYS A 25 1.28 10.49 1.29
C LYS A 25 1.59 11.99 1.43
N GLY A 26 1.15 12.65 2.49
CA GLY A 26 1.36 14.09 2.69
C GLY A 26 2.81 14.47 2.96
N LYS A 27 3.59 13.55 3.54
CA LYS A 27 5.00 13.75 3.88
C LYS A 27 5.96 13.20 2.82
N CYS A 28 5.51 12.24 2.02
CA CYS A 28 6.37 11.54 1.07
C CYS A 28 6.74 12.42 -0.14
N THR A 29 8.03 12.58 -0.40
CA THR A 29 8.59 13.30 -1.55
C THR A 29 8.84 12.43 -2.78
N LEU A 30 8.43 11.15 -2.73
CA LEU A 30 8.59 10.19 -3.83
C LEU A 30 10.05 9.98 -4.27
N CYS A 31 11.01 10.07 -3.35
CA CYS A 31 12.45 9.92 -3.64
C CYS A 31 12.89 8.49 -4.02
N GLY A 32 12.08 7.46 -3.71
CA GLY A 32 12.39 6.06 -4.04
C GLY A 32 13.46 5.38 -3.17
N GLN A 33 13.99 6.04 -2.14
CA GLN A 33 15.01 5.44 -1.26
C GLN A 33 14.49 4.21 -0.51
N CYS A 34 13.23 4.23 -0.04
CA CYS A 34 12.63 3.10 0.65
C CYS A 34 12.48 1.85 -0.23
N THR A 35 12.26 2.03 -1.54
CA THR A 35 12.19 0.91 -2.50
C THR A 35 13.58 0.37 -2.82
N ALA A 36 14.58 1.24 -2.90
CA ALA A 36 15.96 0.85 -3.23
C ALA A 36 16.65 0.10 -2.07
N VAL A 37 16.41 0.50 -0.82
CA VAL A 37 17.06 -0.11 0.35
C VAL A 37 16.41 -1.43 0.80
N CYS A 38 15.20 -1.74 0.34
CA CYS A 38 14.44 -2.86 0.87
C CYS A 38 15.10 -4.20 0.51
N PRO A 39 15.63 -4.98 1.47
CA PRO A 39 16.41 -6.18 1.16
C PRO A 39 15.58 -7.30 0.53
N VAL A 40 14.26 -7.29 0.77
CA VAL A 40 13.30 -8.28 0.27
C VAL A 40 12.40 -7.71 -0.83
N ASN A 41 12.67 -6.49 -1.32
CA ASN A 41 11.87 -5.84 -2.37
C ASN A 41 10.35 -5.81 -2.08
N ALA A 42 9.97 -5.62 -0.81
CA ALA A 42 8.59 -5.61 -0.33
C ALA A 42 7.80 -4.36 -0.73
N ILE A 43 8.48 -3.28 -1.11
CA ILE A 43 7.89 -1.97 -1.42
C ILE A 43 8.12 -1.68 -2.90
N GLU A 44 7.09 -1.17 -3.58
CA GLU A 44 7.18 -0.75 -4.99
C GLU A 44 6.49 0.59 -5.22
N LEU A 45 7.02 1.39 -6.14
CA LEU A 45 6.40 2.63 -6.59
C LEU A 45 5.21 2.31 -7.51
N GLY A 46 4.15 3.11 -7.40
CA GLY A 46 2.92 2.89 -8.14
C GLY A 46 2.19 4.19 -8.50
N VAL A 47 1.39 4.08 -9.57
CA VAL A 47 0.41 5.09 -9.97
C VAL A 47 -0.97 4.56 -9.59
N PHE A 48 -1.67 5.32 -8.77
CA PHE A 48 -2.96 4.93 -8.21
C PHE A 48 -4.06 5.84 -8.74
N ARG A 49 -5.18 5.23 -9.11
CA ARG A 49 -6.40 5.94 -9.52
C ARG A 49 -7.38 5.92 -8.37
N LYS A 50 -7.69 7.09 -7.80
CA LYS A 50 -8.70 7.25 -6.76
C LYS A 50 -9.99 7.77 -7.39
N ARG A 51 -11.05 6.97 -7.31
CA ARG A 51 -12.42 7.42 -7.60
C ARG A 51 -12.96 8.14 -6.38
N ILE A 52 -13.28 9.42 -6.54
CA ILE A 52 -13.90 10.26 -5.54
C ILE A 52 -15.38 10.34 -5.89
N ILE A 53 -16.22 9.78 -5.03
CA ILE A 53 -17.68 9.83 -5.17
C ILE A 53 -18.14 10.98 -4.28
N GLN A 54 -18.72 12.01 -4.89
CA GLN A 54 -19.40 13.06 -4.13
C GLN A 54 -20.81 12.56 -3.83
N PRO A 55 -21.14 12.31 -2.55
CA PRO A 55 -22.48 11.90 -2.18
C PRO A 55 -23.43 13.05 -2.51
N PRO A 56 -24.61 12.75 -3.08
CA PRO A 56 -25.60 13.78 -3.32
C PRO A 56 -26.08 14.37 -1.99
N SER A 57 -26.35 15.68 -1.96
CA SER A 57 -26.88 16.35 -0.77
C SER A 57 -28.38 16.09 -0.56
N GLY A 58 -29.08 15.52 -1.55
CA GLY A 58 -30.50 15.17 -1.49
C GLY A 58 -30.81 13.82 -2.15
N PHE A 59 -32.01 13.31 -1.91
CA PHE A 59 -32.42 11.97 -2.35
C PHE A 59 -32.68 11.84 -3.87
N ASP A 60 -32.95 12.95 -4.57
CA ASP A 60 -33.26 12.94 -6.01
C ASP A 60 -32.03 13.10 -6.92
N GLN A 61 -30.84 13.34 -6.34
CA GLN A 61 -29.63 13.58 -7.11
C GLN A 61 -28.78 12.31 -7.23
N LYS A 62 -28.28 12.03 -8.44
CA LYS A 62 -27.34 10.93 -8.67
C LYS A 62 -25.94 11.30 -8.18
N PRO A 63 -25.20 10.36 -7.57
CA PRO A 63 -23.82 10.61 -7.15
C PRO A 63 -22.91 10.89 -8.36
N THR A 64 -22.12 11.96 -8.27
CA THR A 64 -21.13 12.32 -9.29
C THR A 64 -19.76 11.73 -8.90
N GLY A 65 -19.11 11.06 -9.86
CA GLY A 65 -17.81 10.42 -9.65
C GLY A 65 -16.69 11.13 -10.41
N THR A 66 -15.73 11.72 -9.70
CA THR A 66 -14.49 12.25 -10.29
C THR A 66 -13.36 11.24 -10.13
N HIS A 67 -12.47 11.14 -11.11
CA HIS A 67 -11.26 10.32 -11.01
C HIS A 67 -10.05 11.22 -10.79
N SER A 68 -9.25 10.92 -9.77
CA SER A 68 -7.96 11.55 -9.52
C SER A 68 -6.85 10.51 -9.63
N ILE A 69 -5.68 10.93 -10.12
CA ILE A 69 -4.49 10.09 -10.20
C ILE A 69 -3.49 10.60 -9.17
N TYR A 70 -2.81 9.69 -8.47
CA TYR A 70 -1.71 10.04 -7.59
C TYR A 70 -0.59 9.01 -7.62
N TYR A 71 0.61 9.48 -7.30
CA TYR A 71 1.80 8.65 -7.17
C TYR A 71 2.03 8.26 -5.72
N GLY A 72 2.65 7.12 -5.49
CA GLY A 72 2.93 6.64 -4.15
C GLY A 72 3.70 5.33 -4.14
N ILE A 73 3.74 4.71 -2.98
CA ILE A 73 4.26 3.36 -2.79
C ILE A 73 3.14 2.39 -2.42
N ARG A 74 3.32 1.11 -2.74
CA ARG A 74 2.51 0.00 -2.24
C ARG A 74 3.40 -1.12 -1.73
N GLN A 75 2.89 -1.85 -0.75
CA GLN A 75 3.49 -3.09 -0.29
C GLN A 75 3.04 -4.24 -1.18
N LYS A 76 3.99 -5.10 -1.59
CA LYS A 76 3.68 -6.34 -2.29
C LYS A 76 2.95 -7.32 -1.36
N THR A 77 1.97 -8.02 -1.89
CA THR A 77 1.19 -9.01 -1.14
C THR A 77 1.66 -10.45 -1.33
N ASP A 78 2.61 -10.68 -2.25
CA ASP A 78 3.19 -11.99 -2.48
C ASP A 78 4.09 -12.40 -1.29
N PRO A 79 3.87 -13.58 -0.67
CA PRO A 79 4.68 -14.10 0.43
C PRO A 79 6.19 -14.05 0.20
N ALA A 80 6.64 -14.26 -1.05
CA ALA A 80 8.05 -14.26 -1.41
C ALA A 80 8.74 -12.91 -1.18
N TYR A 81 7.97 -11.82 -1.14
CA TYR A 81 8.44 -10.45 -0.90
C TYR A 81 7.83 -9.86 0.38
N SER A 82 7.43 -10.71 1.33
CA SER A 82 6.82 -10.25 2.57
C SER A 82 7.79 -9.39 3.39
N CYS A 83 7.27 -8.29 3.94
CA CYS A 83 8.07 -7.40 4.79
C CYS A 83 8.47 -8.15 6.07
N VAL A 84 9.73 -8.00 6.49
CA VAL A 84 10.30 -8.66 7.67
C VAL A 84 10.45 -7.72 8.88
N GLY A 85 10.07 -6.45 8.75
CA GLY A 85 10.13 -5.49 9.85
C GLY A 85 11.52 -4.93 10.17
N CYS A 86 12.49 -5.02 9.26
CA CYS A 86 13.88 -4.55 9.49
C CYS A 86 14.05 -3.02 9.63
N ALA A 87 13.00 -2.23 9.39
CA ALA A 87 12.97 -0.77 9.51
C ALA A 87 14.00 0.02 8.67
N MET A 88 14.68 -0.60 7.70
CA MET A 88 15.59 0.10 6.79
C MET A 88 14.89 1.22 6.01
N CYS A 89 13.63 1.02 5.64
CA CYS A 89 12.85 2.05 4.95
C CYS A 89 12.60 3.30 5.79
N THR A 90 12.43 3.16 7.11
CA THR A 90 12.34 4.29 8.04
C THR A 90 13.70 4.97 8.17
N MET A 91 14.76 4.19 8.34
CA MET A 91 16.12 4.71 8.53
C MET A 91 16.60 5.59 7.37
N VAL A 92 16.20 5.27 6.13
CA VAL A 92 16.58 6.08 4.95
C VAL A 92 15.58 7.19 4.62
N CYS A 93 14.40 7.24 5.24
CA CYS A 93 13.39 8.20 4.84
C CYS A 93 13.71 9.59 5.42
N PRO A 94 13.93 10.64 4.61
CA PRO A 94 14.28 11.96 5.12
C PRO A 94 13.11 12.68 5.83
N ASN A 95 11.87 12.23 5.59
CA ASN A 95 10.65 12.89 6.06
C ASN A 95 9.82 12.03 7.03
N ASP A 96 10.37 10.90 7.49
CA ASP A 96 9.67 9.93 8.35
C ASP A 96 8.28 9.55 7.83
N SER A 97 8.16 9.45 6.50
CA SER A 97 6.87 9.20 5.83
C SER A 97 6.50 7.71 5.77
N ILE A 98 7.38 6.81 6.21
CA ILE A 98 7.21 5.36 6.06
C ILE A 98 7.76 4.59 7.26
N SER A 99 7.00 3.59 7.72
CA SER A 99 7.45 2.66 8.76
C SER A 99 6.82 1.27 8.66
N PRO A 100 7.56 0.20 9.00
CA PRO A 100 6.97 -1.12 9.15
C PRO A 100 6.29 -1.23 10.52
N VAL A 101 5.06 -1.72 10.53
CA VAL A 101 4.26 -1.96 11.73
C VAL A 101 3.87 -3.44 11.75
N LYS A 102 4.07 -4.09 12.90
CA LYS A 102 3.67 -5.48 13.08
C LYS A 102 2.15 -5.58 13.09
N SER A 103 1.59 -6.52 12.33
CA SER A 103 0.15 -6.79 12.34
C SER A 103 -0.27 -7.35 13.70
N ASN A 104 -1.48 -6.99 14.13
CA ASN A 104 -2.10 -7.54 15.34
C ASN A 104 -2.80 -8.90 15.07
N GLU A 105 -2.90 -9.30 13.80
CA GLU A 105 -3.51 -10.57 13.41
C GLU A 105 -2.49 -11.73 13.49
N ALA A 106 -2.99 -12.95 13.64
CA ALA A 106 -2.16 -14.15 13.61
C ALA A 106 -1.45 -14.29 12.25
N ASP A 107 -0.21 -14.80 12.26
CA ASP A 107 0.60 -14.99 11.05
C ASP A 107 -0.02 -16.07 10.16
N LYS A 108 -0.71 -15.64 9.10
CA LYS A 108 -1.40 -16.52 8.14
C LYS A 108 -0.43 -17.20 7.15
N LEU A 109 0.86 -16.84 7.17
CA LEU A 109 1.89 -17.47 6.34
C LEU A 109 2.45 -18.76 6.94
N ARG A 110 2.22 -19.02 8.23
CA ARG A 110 2.77 -20.18 8.97
C ARG A 110 1.74 -21.28 9.22
N MET A 111 0.72 -21.39 8.34
CA MET A 111 -0.24 -22.51 8.38
C MET A 111 0.45 -23.84 8.11
#